data_AF-A0A6A4YCE0-F1
#
_entry.id   AF-A0A6A4YCE0-F1
#
_cell.length_a   1.000
_cell.length_b   1.000
_cell.length_c   1.000
_cell.angle_alpha   90.00
_cell.angle_beta   90.00
_cell.angle_gamma   90.00
#
_symmetry.space_group_name_H-M   'P 1'
#
loop_
_entity.id
_entity.type
_entity.pdbx_description
1 polymer ?
#
loop_
_entity_poly.entity_id
_entity_poly.type
_entity_poly.pdbx_seq_one_letter_code
_entity_poly.pdbx_strand_id
1 'polypeptide(L)'
;MDASTRTPNPRGLTLSFFKHFVNLHGGRDAFQGITTKQVCHLFVIPYTEATKLSLVDHIERNDTDGRVYVRRATWFVSHAWNYLFLDVIDALDYYMDENDMTNEKDSAGLWMCLFNNNQHDIKDKVLPFQHWFMTFKTALTSIGNVVMVFSPWNNPTTLTRTWCVFEVFVAIECNARFEVAMGKTAKSMFLEHVENDNAIMGKLVAEINSASSSTRIPSDRDHIFELIKQGPGFQKLDRMVFAALEAWVVHTLETQILLATTPHKRIQWLIAHGA
;
A
#
# COMPACT_ATOMS: atom_id res chain seq x y z
N MET A 1 34.88 4.60 13.63
CA MET A 1 33.94 3.50 13.37
C MET A 1 32.91 3.57 14.47
N ASP A 2 31.87 4.38 14.24
CA ASP A 2 30.80 4.53 15.21
C ASP A 2 29.68 3.58 14.79
N ALA A 3 29.35 2.65 15.68
CA ALA A 3 28.26 1.71 15.47
C ALA A 3 26.97 2.52 15.59
N SER A 4 26.55 3.10 14.45
CA SER A 4 25.27 3.78 14.34
C SER A 4 24.22 2.86 14.95
N THR A 5 23.48 3.37 15.91
CA THR A 5 22.23 2.80 16.41
C THR A 5 21.31 2.56 15.21
N ARG A 6 21.45 1.40 14.56
CA ARG A 6 20.53 0.94 13.53
C ARG A 6 19.20 0.77 14.24
N THR A 7 18.28 1.70 14.01
CA THR A 7 16.86 1.45 14.27
C THR A 7 16.53 0.07 13.72
N PRO A 8 15.95 -0.84 14.51
CA PRO A 8 15.58 -2.15 14.02
C PRO A 8 14.74 -1.99 12.76
N ASN A 9 15.11 -2.68 11.68
CA ASN A 9 14.32 -2.65 10.46
C ASN A 9 12.87 -3.05 10.81
N PRO A 10 11.86 -2.30 10.33
CA PRO A 10 10.47 -2.65 10.56
C PRO A 10 10.21 -4.09 10.12
N ARG A 11 9.35 -4.77 10.88
CA ARG A 11 8.85 -6.10 10.52
C ARG A 11 7.51 -5.97 9.83
N GLY A 12 7.12 -7.01 9.11
CA GLY A 12 5.82 -7.14 8.49
C GLY A 12 5.37 -8.59 8.53
N LEU A 13 4.10 -8.81 8.21
CA LEU A 13 3.56 -10.15 8.05
C LEU A 13 3.67 -10.56 6.58
N THR A 14 3.92 -11.83 6.32
CA THR A 14 4.00 -12.35 4.95
C THR A 14 2.61 -12.41 4.31
N LEU A 15 2.59 -12.48 2.98
CA LEU A 15 1.34 -12.69 2.26
C LEU A 15 0.74 -14.07 2.59
N SER A 16 1.57 -15.08 2.84
CA SER A 16 1.09 -16.38 3.35
C SER A 16 0.41 -16.27 4.70
N PHE A 17 0.88 -15.39 5.59
CA PHE A 17 0.15 -15.13 6.82
C PHE A 17 -1.20 -14.47 6.55
N PHE A 18 -1.33 -13.54 5.60
CA PHE A 18 -2.63 -12.95 5.27
C PHE A 18 -3.64 -14.03 4.84
N LYS A 19 -3.20 -14.98 4.01
CA LYS A 19 -4.01 -16.14 3.60
C LYS A 19 -4.31 -17.07 4.77
N HIS A 20 -3.33 -17.33 5.62
CA HIS A 20 -3.51 -18.14 6.83
C HIS A 20 -4.51 -17.49 7.79
N PHE A 21 -4.42 -16.19 8.04
CA PHE A 21 -5.34 -15.43 8.88
C PHE A 21 -6.79 -15.52 8.39
N VAL A 22 -7.01 -15.39 7.07
CA VAL A 22 -8.33 -15.61 6.48
C VAL A 22 -8.83 -17.02 6.74
N ASN A 23 -8.00 -18.04 6.51
CA ASN A 23 -8.38 -19.44 6.73
C ASN A 23 -8.67 -19.75 8.22
N LEU A 24 -7.85 -19.23 9.12
CA LEU A 24 -8.00 -19.38 10.58
C LEU A 24 -9.35 -18.84 11.07
N HIS A 25 -9.86 -17.79 10.44
CA HIS A 25 -11.07 -17.08 10.85
C HIS A 25 -12.31 -17.41 9.99
N GLY A 26 -12.36 -18.61 9.40
CA GLY A 26 -13.55 -19.10 8.69
C GLY A 26 -13.46 -19.03 7.16
N GLY A 27 -12.26 -18.81 6.62
CA GLY A 27 -12.02 -18.77 5.18
C GLY A 27 -12.58 -17.52 4.51
N ARG A 28 -12.52 -17.49 3.18
CA ARG A 28 -12.94 -16.32 2.39
C ARG A 28 -14.41 -15.94 2.61
N ASP A 29 -15.28 -16.91 2.90
CA ASP A 29 -16.71 -16.66 3.14
C ASP A 29 -16.93 -15.71 4.33
N ALA A 30 -16.15 -15.85 5.40
CA ALA A 30 -16.23 -14.97 6.58
C ALA A 30 -15.75 -13.53 6.30
N PHE A 31 -14.95 -13.34 5.25
CA PHE A 31 -14.38 -12.06 4.85
C PHE A 31 -15.05 -11.45 3.61
N GLN A 32 -16.07 -12.11 3.07
CA GLN A 32 -16.75 -11.65 1.87
C GLN A 32 -17.50 -10.34 2.13
N GLY A 33 -17.23 -9.33 1.31
CA GLY A 33 -17.94 -8.05 1.36
C GLY A 33 -17.64 -7.18 2.59
N ILE A 34 -16.66 -7.54 3.42
CA ILE A 34 -16.25 -6.70 4.56
C ILE A 34 -14.97 -5.93 4.28
N THR A 35 -14.95 -4.70 4.78
CA THR A 35 -13.84 -3.76 4.63
C THR A 35 -12.69 -4.08 5.57
N THR A 36 -11.48 -3.60 5.26
CA THR A 36 -10.32 -3.66 6.17
C THR A 36 -10.64 -3.08 7.55
N LYS A 37 -11.43 -2.01 7.62
CA LYS A 37 -11.93 -1.44 8.89
C LYS A 37 -12.78 -2.45 9.67
N GLN A 38 -13.71 -3.14 9.01
CA GLN A 38 -14.52 -4.17 9.67
C GLN A 38 -13.64 -5.35 10.10
N VAL A 39 -12.66 -5.76 9.29
CA VAL A 39 -11.69 -6.80 9.67
C VAL A 39 -10.91 -6.44 10.93
N CYS A 40 -10.50 -5.18 11.06
CA CYS A 40 -9.87 -4.69 12.28
C CYS A 40 -10.72 -4.96 13.53
N HIS A 41 -12.00 -4.62 13.46
CA HIS A 41 -12.91 -4.70 14.61
C HIS A 41 -13.43 -6.12 14.88
N LEU A 42 -13.65 -6.91 13.83
CA LEU A 42 -14.25 -8.24 13.92
C LEU A 42 -13.22 -9.34 14.20
N PHE A 43 -11.97 -9.17 13.75
CA PHE A 43 -10.96 -10.22 13.82
C PHE A 43 -9.66 -9.76 14.50
N VAL A 44 -9.04 -8.67 14.04
CA VAL A 44 -7.69 -8.27 14.53
C VAL A 44 -7.71 -7.89 16.01
N ILE A 45 -8.61 -7.00 16.42
CA ILE A 45 -8.72 -6.56 17.82
C ILE A 45 -9.10 -7.74 18.73
N PRO A 46 -10.16 -8.54 18.43
CA PRO A 46 -10.48 -9.71 19.24
C PRO A 46 -9.35 -10.73 19.34
N TYR A 47 -8.63 -10.99 18.25
CA TYR A 47 -7.57 -11.99 18.23
C TYR A 47 -6.36 -11.57 19.07
N THR A 48 -6.08 -10.27 19.13
CA THR A 48 -4.95 -9.73 19.90
C THR A 48 -5.32 -9.30 21.32
N GLU A 49 -6.60 -9.42 21.72
CA GLU A 49 -7.17 -8.88 22.95
C GLU A 49 -6.43 -9.32 24.22
N ALA A 50 -6.10 -10.61 24.34
CA ALA A 50 -5.42 -11.15 25.52
C ALA A 50 -4.00 -10.57 25.71
N THR A 51 -3.34 -10.19 24.61
CA THR A 51 -1.96 -9.70 24.62
C THR A 51 -1.84 -8.18 24.55
N LYS A 52 -2.87 -7.49 24.04
CA LYS A 52 -2.87 -6.05 23.76
C LYS A 52 -1.71 -5.58 22.87
N LEU A 53 -1.21 -6.47 22.02
CA LEU A 53 -0.12 -6.22 21.08
C LEU A 53 -0.65 -5.85 19.68
N SER A 54 0.24 -5.32 18.83
CA SER A 54 0.01 -5.35 17.37
C SER A 54 -0.14 -6.79 16.89
N LEU A 55 -0.79 -7.02 15.75
CA LEU A 55 -0.93 -8.38 15.22
C LEU A 55 0.44 -8.98 14.87
N VAL A 56 1.35 -8.17 14.34
CA VAL A 56 2.73 -8.59 14.04
C VAL A 56 3.43 -9.12 15.29
N ASP A 57 3.37 -8.38 16.40
CA ASP A 57 4.02 -8.78 17.64
C ASP A 57 3.30 -9.94 18.34
N HIS A 58 1.97 -10.02 18.18
CA HIS A 58 1.18 -11.14 18.68
C HIS A 58 1.60 -12.44 18.00
N ILE A 59 1.69 -12.46 16.67
CA ILE A 59 2.07 -13.64 15.89
C ILE A 59 3.51 -14.04 16.16
N GLU A 60 4.44 -13.08 16.22
CA GLU A 60 5.83 -13.40 16.51
C GLU A 60 6.01 -14.13 17.86
N ARG A 61 5.22 -13.76 18.87
CA ARG A 61 5.37 -14.27 20.23
C ARG A 61 4.55 -15.53 20.50
N ASN A 62 3.40 -15.70 19.86
CA ASN A 62 2.41 -16.70 20.26
C ASN A 62 2.10 -17.74 19.19
N ASP A 63 2.47 -17.50 17.92
CA ASP A 63 2.26 -18.45 16.84
C ASP A 63 3.46 -19.40 16.73
N THR A 64 3.21 -20.71 16.59
CA THR A 64 4.27 -21.71 16.42
C THR A 64 5.10 -21.48 15.16
N ASP A 65 4.47 -20.92 14.12
CA ASP A 65 5.09 -20.56 12.85
C ASP A 65 5.37 -19.04 12.77
N GLY A 66 5.41 -18.34 13.91
CA GLY A 66 5.65 -16.89 13.96
C GLY A 66 6.93 -16.46 13.25
N ARG A 67 7.98 -17.30 13.25
CA ARG A 67 9.22 -17.05 12.49
C ARG A 67 9.07 -17.18 10.98
N VAL A 68 8.05 -17.87 10.49
CA VAL A 68 7.72 -17.95 9.06
C VAL A 68 6.89 -16.75 8.66
N TYR A 69 5.88 -16.44 9.47
CA TYR A 69 4.91 -15.38 9.20
C TYR A 69 5.42 -13.96 9.42
N VAL A 70 6.36 -13.76 10.35
CA VAL A 70 6.94 -12.45 10.64
C VAL A 70 8.32 -12.35 10.00
N ARG A 71 8.44 -11.42 9.06
CA ARG A 71 9.67 -11.17 8.30
C ARG A 71 10.07 -9.71 8.39
N ARG A 72 11.31 -9.41 8.00
CA ARG A 72 11.71 -8.02 7.76
C ARG A 72 10.78 -7.43 6.70
N ALA A 73 10.23 -6.26 6.97
CA ALA A 73 9.40 -5.57 6.00
C ALA A 73 10.26 -5.15 4.79
N THR A 74 9.84 -5.57 3.61
CA THR A 74 10.42 -5.16 2.32
C THR A 74 9.48 -4.25 1.55
N TRP A 75 8.19 -4.24 1.90
CA TRP A 75 7.18 -3.38 1.31
C TRP A 75 6.32 -2.71 2.37
N PHE A 76 6.10 -1.42 2.20
CA PHE A 76 5.07 -0.66 2.89
C PHE A 76 3.79 -0.70 2.06
N VAL A 77 2.70 -1.20 2.64
CA VAL A 77 1.40 -1.33 1.98
C VAL A 77 0.51 -0.12 2.29
N SER A 78 0.35 0.75 1.29
CA SER A 78 -0.62 1.85 1.34
C SER A 78 -1.98 1.38 0.82
N HIS A 79 -3.03 1.55 1.61
CA HIS A 79 -4.39 1.15 1.22
C HIS A 79 -5.45 1.96 1.98
N ALA A 80 -6.66 2.04 1.41
CA ALA A 80 -7.78 2.68 2.08
C ALA A 80 -8.52 1.67 2.99
N TRP A 81 -8.86 2.09 4.21
CA TRP A 81 -9.52 1.23 5.21
C TRP A 81 -10.95 0.81 4.83
N ASN A 82 -11.57 1.52 3.88
CA ASN A 82 -12.89 1.17 3.34
C ASN A 82 -12.81 0.21 2.14
N TYR A 83 -11.61 -0.21 1.72
CA TYR A 83 -11.48 -1.28 0.73
C TYR A 83 -11.91 -2.62 1.31
N LEU A 84 -12.45 -3.48 0.44
CA LEU A 84 -12.71 -4.87 0.77
C LEU A 84 -11.38 -5.56 1.06
N PHE A 85 -11.31 -6.25 2.19
CA PHE A 85 -10.04 -6.81 2.65
C PHE A 85 -9.52 -7.91 1.72
N LEU A 86 -10.41 -8.73 1.18
CA LEU A 86 -10.04 -9.77 0.21
C LEU A 86 -9.49 -9.17 -1.09
N ASP A 87 -10.06 -8.08 -1.58
CA ASP A 87 -9.56 -7.39 -2.78
C ASP A 87 -8.15 -6.84 -2.55
N VAL A 88 -7.84 -6.36 -1.35
CA VAL A 88 -6.49 -5.91 -0.97
C VAL A 88 -5.50 -7.07 -0.99
N ILE A 89 -5.84 -8.22 -0.40
CA ILE A 89 -4.98 -9.41 -0.42
C ILE A 89 -4.76 -9.88 -1.85
N ASP A 90 -5.82 -10.01 -2.64
CA ASP A 90 -5.74 -10.52 -4.01
C ASP A 90 -4.95 -9.57 -4.91
N ALA A 91 -5.05 -8.25 -4.70
CA ALA A 91 -4.24 -7.27 -5.41
C ALA A 91 -2.75 -7.40 -5.09
N LEU A 92 -2.39 -7.62 -3.81
CA LEU A 92 -0.99 -7.82 -3.40
C LEU A 92 -0.44 -9.16 -3.90
N ASP A 93 -1.25 -10.21 -3.87
CA ASP A 93 -0.91 -11.54 -4.38
C ASP A 93 -0.61 -11.51 -5.88
N TYR A 94 -1.50 -10.86 -6.63
CA TYR A 94 -1.33 -10.68 -8.07
C TYR A 94 -0.14 -9.79 -8.40
N TYR A 95 0.06 -8.69 -7.65
CA TYR A 95 1.24 -7.83 -7.80
C TYR A 95 2.55 -8.61 -7.62
N MET A 96 2.64 -9.46 -6.59
CA MET A 96 3.83 -10.29 -6.37
C MET A 96 4.05 -11.31 -7.51
N ASP A 97 2.99 -11.91 -8.06
CA ASP A 97 3.13 -12.81 -9.21
C ASP A 97 3.56 -12.08 -10.48
N GLU A 98 3.03 -10.89 -10.74
CA GLU A 98 3.38 -10.08 -11.92
C GLU A 98 4.85 -9.62 -11.89
N ASN A 99 5.45 -9.50 -10.71
CA ASN A 99 6.83 -9.03 -10.51
C ASN A 99 7.83 -10.16 -10.25
N ASP A 100 7.50 -11.41 -10.61
CA ASP A 100 8.34 -12.60 -10.39
C ASP A 100 8.73 -12.83 -8.91
N MET A 101 7.91 -12.31 -7.98
CA MET A 101 8.11 -12.41 -6.53
C MET A 101 7.38 -13.62 -5.93
N THR A 102 6.97 -14.61 -6.71
CA THR A 102 6.24 -15.79 -6.22
C THR A 102 7.01 -16.52 -5.11
N ASN A 103 8.34 -16.63 -5.23
CA ASN A 103 9.20 -17.23 -4.20
C ASN A 103 9.37 -16.34 -2.95
N GLU A 104 9.01 -15.07 -3.04
CA GLU A 104 9.12 -14.10 -1.94
C GLU A 104 7.84 -13.99 -1.11
N LYS A 105 6.72 -14.62 -1.53
CA LYS A 105 5.44 -14.56 -0.80
C LYS A 105 5.54 -15.00 0.67
N ASP A 106 6.52 -15.86 0.98
CA ASP A 106 6.81 -16.38 2.33
C ASP A 106 8.02 -15.72 3.02
N SER A 107 8.73 -14.82 2.33
CA SER A 107 9.96 -14.21 2.84
C SER A 107 9.94 -12.67 2.84
N ALA A 108 9.04 -12.05 2.07
CA ALA A 108 8.77 -10.62 2.07
C ALA A 108 7.78 -10.25 3.18
N GLY A 109 8.24 -9.48 4.16
CA GLY A 109 7.34 -8.87 5.14
C GLY A 109 6.59 -7.70 4.52
N LEU A 110 5.27 -7.69 4.68
CA LEU A 110 4.41 -6.58 4.29
C LEU A 110 4.08 -5.76 5.54
N TRP A 111 4.54 -4.51 5.56
CA TRP A 111 4.15 -3.55 6.58
C TRP A 111 2.80 -2.96 6.20
N MET A 112 1.74 -3.34 6.91
CA MET A 112 0.37 -2.89 6.67
C MET A 112 -0.18 -2.30 7.96
N CYS A 113 -0.62 -1.03 7.92
CA CYS A 113 -1.02 -0.30 9.13
C CYS A 113 -2.12 -1.00 9.95
N LEU A 114 -2.97 -1.81 9.31
CA LEU A 114 -3.96 -2.69 9.98
C LEU A 114 -3.30 -3.65 10.99
N PHE A 115 -2.16 -4.23 10.65
CA PHE A 115 -1.51 -5.29 11.43
C PHE A 115 -0.29 -4.81 12.22
N ASN A 116 0.43 -3.83 11.69
CA ASN A 116 1.66 -3.31 12.27
C ASN A 116 1.42 -2.32 13.40
N ASN A 117 0.37 -1.51 13.31
CA ASN A 117 0.03 -0.60 14.40
C ASN A 117 -0.71 -1.37 15.49
N ASN A 118 -0.44 -1.03 16.75
CA ASN A 118 -1.21 -1.59 17.86
C ASN A 118 -2.62 -0.99 17.88
N GLN A 119 -3.61 -1.78 17.45
CA GLN A 119 -5.00 -1.32 17.33
C GLN A 119 -5.66 -1.06 18.70
N HIS A 120 -5.12 -1.62 19.79
CA HIS A 120 -5.56 -1.34 21.14
C HIS A 120 -5.15 0.07 21.59
N ASP A 121 -3.92 0.49 21.27
CA ASP A 121 -3.45 1.85 21.56
C ASP A 121 -4.23 2.91 20.77
N ILE A 122 -4.64 2.59 19.53
CA ILE A 122 -5.45 3.49 18.69
C ILE A 122 -6.87 3.66 19.25
N LYS A 123 -7.45 2.57 19.77
CA LYS A 123 -8.83 2.57 20.29
C LYS A 123 -8.94 3.30 21.62
N ASP A 124 -7.95 3.11 22.49
CA ASP A 124 -8.01 3.57 23.89
C ASP A 124 -7.22 4.88 24.12
N LYS A 125 -6.38 5.32 23.17
CA LYS A 125 -5.60 6.56 23.26
C LYS A 125 -5.71 7.37 21.97
N VAL A 126 -6.00 8.67 22.12
CA VAL A 126 -5.74 9.64 21.05
C VAL A 126 -4.23 9.87 21.02
N LEU A 127 -3.50 9.07 20.25
CA LEU A 127 -2.08 9.28 20.04
C LEU A 127 -1.86 10.59 19.26
N PRO A 128 -0.89 11.44 19.66
CA PRO A 128 -0.61 12.68 18.94
C PRO A 128 -0.22 12.43 17.50
N PHE A 129 -0.57 13.36 16.61
CA PHE A 129 -0.18 13.32 15.19
C PHE A 129 1.31 13.03 15.00
N GLN A 130 2.18 13.65 15.83
CA GLN A 130 3.63 13.46 15.75
C GLN A 130 4.06 12.00 15.94
N HIS A 131 3.34 11.23 16.78
CA HIS A 131 3.64 9.82 16.98
C HIS A 131 3.39 9.04 15.69
N TRP A 132 2.22 9.22 15.08
CA TRP A 132 1.88 8.58 13.80
C TRP A 132 2.86 8.99 12.71
N PHE A 133 3.09 10.30 12.58
CA PHE A 133 4.01 10.84 11.60
C PHE A 133 5.40 10.20 11.71
N MET A 134 5.95 10.09 12.92
CA MET A 134 7.25 9.46 13.12
C MET A 134 7.23 7.96 12.85
N THR A 135 6.22 7.23 13.33
CA THR A 135 6.09 5.79 13.05
C THR A 135 6.05 5.51 11.55
N PHE A 136 5.21 6.24 10.81
CA PHE A 136 5.08 6.11 9.36
C PHE A 136 6.37 6.50 8.65
N LYS A 137 6.93 7.68 8.95
CA LYS A 137 8.15 8.17 8.32
C LYS A 137 9.31 7.20 8.56
N THR A 138 9.53 6.77 9.80
CA THR A 138 10.59 5.81 10.12
C THR A 138 10.40 4.47 9.42
N ALA A 139 9.16 3.96 9.38
CA ALA A 139 8.87 2.72 8.66
C ALA A 139 9.18 2.85 7.17
N LEU A 140 8.64 3.89 6.52
CA LEU A 140 8.80 4.12 5.09
C LEU A 140 10.26 4.33 4.69
N THR A 141 10.98 5.20 5.41
CA THR A 141 12.40 5.47 5.17
C THR A 141 13.25 4.21 5.34
N SER A 142 12.92 3.35 6.31
CA SER A 142 13.69 2.12 6.55
C SER A 142 13.35 0.99 5.56
N ILE A 143 12.11 0.92 5.08
CA ILE A 143 11.66 -0.12 4.15
C ILE A 143 12.12 0.19 2.72
N GLY A 144 11.99 1.45 2.29
CA GLY A 144 12.46 1.92 0.98
C GLY A 144 11.62 1.49 -0.22
N ASN A 145 10.55 0.72 -0.04
CA ASN A 145 9.60 0.38 -1.09
C ASN A 145 8.16 0.55 -0.60
N VAL A 146 7.30 1.10 -1.44
CA VAL A 146 5.89 1.35 -1.20
C VAL A 146 5.07 0.70 -2.31
N VAL A 147 4.08 -0.09 -1.93
CA VAL A 147 3.06 -0.60 -2.84
C VAL A 147 1.71 -0.02 -2.42
N MET A 148 1.11 0.78 -3.29
CA MET A 148 -0.21 1.37 -3.07
C MET A 148 -1.28 0.53 -3.77
N VAL A 149 -2.31 0.11 -3.03
CA VAL A 149 -3.42 -0.63 -3.61
C VAL A 149 -4.41 0.33 -4.24
N PHE A 150 -4.72 0.12 -5.52
CA PHE A 150 -5.72 0.90 -6.25
C PHE A 150 -7.05 0.16 -6.34
N SER A 151 -8.10 0.81 -5.84
CA SER A 151 -9.49 0.37 -6.01
C SER A 151 -10.45 1.58 -5.94
N PRO A 152 -11.30 1.81 -6.97
CA PRO A 152 -11.13 1.33 -8.35
C PRO A 152 -9.83 1.88 -8.97
N TRP A 153 -9.45 1.40 -10.16
CA TRP A 153 -8.18 1.79 -10.77
C TRP A 153 -8.12 3.22 -11.29
N ASN A 154 -9.24 3.73 -11.80
CA ASN A 154 -9.34 5.01 -12.50
C ASN A 154 -9.54 6.22 -11.56
N ASN A 155 -10.03 5.97 -10.35
CA ASN A 155 -10.13 6.96 -9.28
C ASN A 155 -9.97 6.24 -7.93
N PRO A 156 -8.73 5.85 -7.59
CA PRO A 156 -8.48 5.06 -6.41
C PRO A 156 -8.75 5.90 -5.15
N THR A 157 -9.57 5.35 -4.25
CA THR A 157 -9.87 6.03 -2.98
C THR A 157 -8.60 6.42 -2.21
N THR A 158 -7.49 5.68 -2.32
CA THR A 158 -6.20 6.06 -1.72
C THR A 158 -5.76 7.49 -2.10
N LEU A 159 -5.94 7.94 -3.34
CA LEU A 159 -5.55 9.30 -3.74
C LEU A 159 -6.50 10.40 -3.21
N THR A 160 -7.66 10.03 -2.68
CA THR A 160 -8.59 10.96 -2.00
C THR A 160 -8.36 11.03 -0.48
N ARG A 161 -7.43 10.22 0.05
CA ARG A 161 -7.18 10.08 1.50
C ARG A 161 -5.93 10.83 1.91
N THR A 162 -6.06 11.74 2.87
CA THR A 162 -4.95 12.62 3.30
C THR A 162 -3.72 11.85 3.74
N TRP A 163 -3.91 10.77 4.51
CA TRP A 163 -2.81 9.90 4.95
C TRP A 163 -2.12 9.19 3.78
N CYS A 164 -2.87 8.63 2.83
CA CYS A 164 -2.29 7.91 1.68
C CYS A 164 -1.54 8.84 0.72
N VAL A 165 -2.08 10.03 0.45
CA VAL A 165 -1.38 11.06 -0.34
C VAL A 165 -0.08 11.48 0.37
N PHE A 166 -0.14 11.61 1.69
CA PHE A 166 1.04 11.92 2.48
C PHE A 166 2.07 10.77 2.48
N GLU A 167 1.64 9.51 2.44
CA GLU A 167 2.55 8.36 2.28
C GLU A 167 3.30 8.44 0.94
N VAL A 168 2.64 8.83 -0.15
CA VAL A 168 3.31 9.07 -1.45
C VAL A 168 4.33 10.21 -1.34
N PHE A 169 3.95 11.32 -0.70
CA PHE A 169 4.87 12.43 -0.46
C PHE A 169 6.15 11.96 0.25
N VAL A 170 6.00 11.26 1.37
CA VAL A 170 7.15 10.78 2.16
C VAL A 170 7.95 9.75 1.36
N ALA A 171 7.30 8.91 0.54
CA ALA A 171 7.97 7.94 -0.32
C ALA A 171 8.91 8.65 -1.30
N ILE A 172 8.43 9.69 -1.96
CA ILE A 172 9.19 10.48 -2.92
C ILE A 172 10.36 11.20 -2.22
N GLU A 173 10.12 11.85 -1.08
CA GLU A 173 11.16 12.54 -0.31
C GLU A 173 12.25 11.58 0.21
N CYS A 174 11.90 10.32 0.46
CA CYS A 174 12.84 9.29 0.88
C CYS A 174 13.49 8.54 -0.28
N ASN A 175 13.21 8.92 -1.53
CA ASN A 175 13.61 8.20 -2.73
C ASN A 175 13.27 6.69 -2.66
N ALA A 176 12.10 6.39 -2.09
CA ALA A 176 11.57 5.04 -2.01
C ALA A 176 11.00 4.63 -3.37
N ARG A 177 11.12 3.33 -3.69
CA ARG A 177 10.43 2.76 -4.85
C ARG A 177 8.92 2.86 -4.64
N PHE A 178 8.21 3.39 -5.61
CA PHE A 178 6.74 3.49 -5.59
C PHE A 178 6.15 2.56 -6.64
N GLU A 179 5.21 1.71 -6.22
CA GLU A 179 4.53 0.75 -7.06
C GLU A 179 3.02 0.75 -6.76
N VAL A 180 2.25 0.24 -7.72
CA VAL A 180 0.79 0.10 -7.58
C VAL A 180 0.39 -1.37 -7.70
N ALA A 181 -0.41 -1.83 -6.73
CA ALA A 181 -1.05 -3.14 -6.76
C ALA A 181 -2.54 -3.01 -7.08
N MET A 182 -3.05 -3.95 -7.87
CA MET A 182 -4.43 -3.94 -8.36
C MET A 182 -4.93 -5.38 -8.47
N GLY A 183 -6.22 -5.59 -8.26
CA GLY A 183 -6.82 -6.89 -8.56
C GLY A 183 -6.69 -7.23 -10.05
N LYS A 184 -6.57 -8.52 -10.38
CA LYS A 184 -6.36 -9.02 -11.75
C LYS A 184 -7.32 -8.39 -12.78
N THR A 185 -8.62 -8.35 -12.47
CA THR A 185 -9.64 -7.75 -13.35
C THR A 185 -9.40 -6.25 -13.55
N ALA A 186 -9.08 -5.51 -12.49
CA ALA A 186 -8.80 -4.09 -12.57
C ALA A 186 -7.53 -3.80 -13.37
N LYS A 187 -6.48 -4.61 -13.22
CA LYS A 187 -5.26 -4.51 -14.04
C LYS A 187 -5.56 -4.76 -15.52
N SER A 188 -6.33 -5.81 -15.84
CA SER A 188 -6.73 -6.08 -17.23
C SER A 188 -7.49 -4.91 -17.85
N MET A 189 -8.46 -4.33 -17.12
CA MET A 189 -9.19 -3.16 -17.59
C MET A 189 -8.27 -1.95 -17.76
N PHE A 190 -7.36 -1.70 -16.82
CA PHE A 190 -6.36 -0.64 -16.93
C PHE A 190 -5.53 -0.82 -18.21
N LEU A 191 -4.95 -2.00 -18.44
CA LEU A 191 -4.14 -2.28 -19.62
C LEU A 191 -4.92 -2.13 -20.93
N GLU A 192 -6.17 -2.62 -20.98
CA GLU A 192 -7.06 -2.43 -22.13
C GLU A 192 -7.32 -0.94 -22.41
N HIS A 193 -7.51 -0.12 -21.38
CA HIS A 193 -7.71 1.31 -21.59
C HIS A 193 -6.42 2.01 -22.03
N VAL A 194 -5.27 1.62 -21.49
CA VAL A 194 -3.98 2.20 -21.90
C VAL A 194 -3.68 1.85 -23.36
N GLU A 195 -4.04 0.65 -23.81
CA GLU A 195 -3.86 0.21 -25.20
C GLU A 195 -4.70 1.02 -26.19
N ASN A 196 -5.89 1.49 -25.77
CA ASN A 196 -6.87 2.12 -26.64
C ASN A 196 -6.99 3.64 -26.49
N ASP A 197 -6.43 4.23 -25.44
CA ASP A 197 -6.57 5.65 -25.12
C ASP A 197 -5.27 6.26 -24.56
N ASN A 198 -4.54 6.95 -25.44
CA ASN A 198 -3.29 7.67 -25.09
C ASN A 198 -3.51 8.79 -24.06
N ALA A 199 -4.75 9.20 -23.77
CA ALA A 199 -5.07 10.22 -22.78
C ALA A 199 -5.35 9.67 -21.38
N ILE A 200 -5.21 8.35 -21.16
CA ILE A 200 -5.45 7.71 -19.85
C ILE A 200 -4.66 8.35 -18.71
N MET A 201 -3.41 8.73 -18.97
CA MET A 201 -2.56 9.45 -18.00
C MET A 201 -3.18 10.80 -17.64
N GLY A 202 -3.61 11.57 -18.64
CA GLY A 202 -4.31 12.83 -18.37
C GLY A 202 -5.58 12.65 -17.54
N LYS A 203 -6.33 11.57 -17.76
CA LYS A 203 -7.59 11.28 -17.04
C LYS A 203 -7.37 10.79 -15.61
N LEU A 204 -6.46 9.83 -15.39
CA LEU A 204 -6.09 9.34 -14.06
C LEU A 204 -5.59 10.48 -13.15
N VAL A 205 -5.00 11.50 -13.76
CA VAL A 205 -4.23 12.53 -13.07
C VAL A 205 -5.04 13.82 -12.89
N ALA A 206 -5.98 14.10 -13.80
CA ALA A 206 -6.89 15.25 -13.67
C ALA A 206 -7.68 15.24 -12.35
N GLU A 207 -7.81 14.08 -11.71
CA GLU A 207 -8.52 13.92 -10.44
C GLU A 207 -7.60 14.03 -9.20
N ILE A 208 -6.27 14.13 -9.38
CA ILE A 208 -5.33 14.27 -8.26
C ILE A 208 -5.42 15.69 -7.71
N ASN A 209 -6.02 15.80 -6.53
CA ASN A 209 -6.11 17.04 -5.79
C ASN A 209 -5.91 16.75 -4.30
N SER A 210 -4.66 16.78 -3.86
CA SER A 210 -4.28 16.54 -2.47
C SER A 210 -4.94 17.53 -1.49
N ALA A 211 -5.25 18.75 -1.93
CA ALA A 211 -5.95 19.75 -1.12
C ALA A 211 -7.43 19.38 -0.86
N SER A 212 -8.02 18.54 -1.70
CA SER A 212 -9.37 18.00 -1.52
C SER A 212 -9.42 16.70 -0.68
N SER A 213 -8.24 16.16 -0.33
CA SER A 213 -8.14 14.90 0.39
C SER A 213 -8.77 14.98 1.79
N SER A 214 -9.26 13.84 2.28
CA SER A 214 -9.92 13.76 3.58
C SER A 214 -9.42 12.60 4.44
N THR A 215 -9.63 12.72 5.75
CA THR A 215 -9.42 11.64 6.72
C THR A 215 -10.53 11.70 7.77
N ARG A 216 -10.73 10.60 8.50
CA ARG A 216 -11.80 10.48 9.49
C ARG A 216 -11.57 11.40 10.70
N ILE A 217 -10.32 11.66 11.05
CA ILE A 217 -9.94 12.46 12.21
C ILE A 217 -9.58 13.87 11.69
N PRO A 218 -10.41 14.90 11.96
CA PRO A 218 -10.16 16.24 11.41
C PRO A 218 -8.82 16.82 11.82
N SER A 219 -8.37 16.59 13.07
CA SER A 219 -7.07 17.06 13.53
C SER A 219 -5.91 16.46 12.75
N ASP A 220 -5.97 15.18 12.34
CA ASP A 220 -4.93 14.58 11.50
C ASP A 220 -4.84 15.33 10.16
N ARG A 221 -5.99 15.64 9.56
CA ARG A 221 -6.04 16.41 8.31
C ARG A 221 -5.35 17.75 8.50
N ASP A 222 -5.71 18.48 9.54
CA ASP A 222 -5.22 19.84 9.75
C ASP A 222 -3.70 19.85 9.99
N HIS A 223 -3.16 18.91 10.77
CA HIS A 223 -1.71 18.78 10.96
C HIS A 223 -0.97 18.37 9.67
N ILE A 224 -1.50 17.40 8.90
CA ILE A 224 -0.88 17.00 7.63
C ILE A 224 -0.91 18.15 6.63
N PHE A 225 -2.03 18.87 6.55
CA PHE A 225 -2.18 20.02 5.68
C PHE A 225 -1.18 21.11 6.04
N GLU A 226 -0.95 21.34 7.33
CA GLU A 226 0.07 22.28 7.80
C GLU A 226 1.49 21.81 7.40
N LEU A 227 1.83 20.53 7.59
CA LEU A 227 3.10 19.98 7.10
C LEU A 227 3.27 20.15 5.59
N ILE A 228 2.22 19.90 4.81
CA ILE A 228 2.26 20.07 3.35
C ILE A 228 2.50 21.54 3.01
N LYS A 229 1.80 22.49 3.67
CA LYS A 229 1.98 23.93 3.46
C LYS A 229 3.37 24.43 3.85
N GLN A 230 3.94 23.92 4.95
CA GLN A 230 5.29 24.25 5.40
C GLN A 230 6.38 23.59 4.56
N GLY A 231 6.06 22.46 3.91
CA GLY A 231 6.93 21.73 3.00
C GLY A 231 6.71 22.13 1.53
N PRO A 232 6.31 21.19 0.65
CA PRO A 232 6.25 21.44 -0.80
C PRO A 232 5.10 22.35 -1.24
N GLY A 233 4.03 22.47 -0.43
CA GLY A 233 2.73 22.99 -0.84
C GLY A 233 1.93 21.99 -1.70
N PHE A 234 0.60 22.11 -1.70
CA PHE A 234 -0.30 21.18 -2.40
C PHE A 234 -0.03 21.08 -3.90
N GLN A 235 0.16 22.20 -4.59
CA GLN A 235 0.41 22.17 -6.04
C GLN A 235 1.68 21.40 -6.42
N LYS A 236 2.75 21.54 -5.63
CA LYS A 236 3.99 20.80 -5.88
C LYS A 236 3.80 19.33 -5.52
N LEU A 237 3.10 19.03 -4.43
CA LEU A 237 2.74 17.67 -4.05
C LEU A 237 1.94 16.96 -5.14
N ASP A 238 0.90 17.60 -5.68
CA ASP A 238 0.10 17.01 -6.77
C ASP A 238 0.97 16.67 -7.99
N ARG A 239 1.90 17.56 -8.36
CA ARG A 239 2.88 17.29 -9.43
C ARG A 239 3.83 16.14 -9.10
N MET A 240 4.23 15.99 -7.84
CA MET A 240 5.10 14.90 -7.39
C MET A 240 4.36 13.55 -7.44
N VAL A 241 3.12 13.51 -6.94
CA VAL A 241 2.27 12.30 -7.02
C VAL A 241 2.01 11.94 -8.48
N PHE A 242 1.74 12.93 -9.33
CA PHE A 242 1.61 12.71 -10.77
C PHE A 242 2.85 12.07 -11.37
N ALA A 243 4.04 12.65 -11.15
CA ALA A 243 5.28 12.13 -11.70
C ALA A 243 5.57 10.69 -11.25
N ALA A 244 5.24 10.34 -9.99
CA ALA A 244 5.39 8.98 -9.49
C ALA A 244 4.45 7.99 -10.20
N LEU A 245 3.20 8.39 -10.45
CA LEU A 245 2.23 7.57 -11.19
C LEU A 245 2.59 7.43 -12.67
N GLU A 246 3.08 8.51 -13.28
CA GLU A 246 3.57 8.50 -14.66
C GLU A 246 4.76 7.55 -14.83
N ALA A 247 5.76 7.65 -13.95
CA ALA A 247 6.89 6.73 -13.95
C ALA A 247 6.44 5.26 -13.79
N TRP A 248 5.46 5.00 -12.90
CA TRP A 248 4.90 3.66 -12.72
C TRP A 248 4.18 3.14 -13.98
N VAL A 249 3.39 3.97 -14.67
CA VAL A 249 2.71 3.57 -15.91
C VAL A 249 3.72 3.27 -17.01
N VAL A 250 4.73 4.13 -17.18
CA VAL A 250 5.82 3.91 -18.14
C VAL A 250 6.49 2.55 -17.87
N HIS A 251 6.88 2.29 -16.62
CA HIS A 251 7.50 1.02 -16.25
C HIS A 251 6.58 -0.20 -16.51
N THR A 252 5.28 -0.04 -16.24
CA THR A 252 4.29 -1.07 -16.53
C THR A 252 4.23 -1.37 -18.04
N LEU A 253 4.24 -0.33 -18.88
CA LEU A 253 4.22 -0.48 -20.34
C LEU A 253 5.51 -1.12 -20.87
N GLU A 254 6.68 -0.72 -20.37
CA GLU A 254 7.96 -1.36 -20.67
C GLU A 254 7.92 -2.86 -20.36
N THR A 255 7.35 -3.23 -19.21
CA THR A 255 7.15 -4.63 -18.83
C THR A 255 6.24 -5.36 -19.82
N GLN A 256 5.14 -4.75 -20.25
CA GLN A 256 4.26 -5.35 -21.26
C GLN A 256 4.93 -5.52 -22.64
N ILE A 257 5.82 -4.61 -23.04
CA ILE A 257 6.63 -4.72 -24.27
C ILE A 257 7.55 -5.96 -24.20
N LEU A 258 8.20 -6.16 -23.05
CA LEU A 258 9.10 -7.30 -22.82
C LEU A 258 8.34 -8.63 -22.79
N LEU A 259 7.18 -8.67 -22.15
CA LEU A 259 6.33 -9.86 -22.02
C LEU A 259 5.53 -10.18 -23.29
N ALA A 260 5.47 -9.27 -24.27
CA ALA A 260 4.70 -9.49 -25.49
C ALA A 260 5.24 -10.70 -26.29
N THR A 261 4.37 -11.71 -26.44
CA THR A 261 4.69 -12.97 -27.13
C THR A 261 4.54 -12.88 -28.65
N THR A 262 3.88 -11.83 -29.18
CA THR A 262 3.68 -11.63 -30.62
C THR A 262 4.19 -10.26 -31.07
N PRO A 263 4.69 -10.14 -32.32
CA PRO A 263 5.10 -8.84 -32.87
C PRO A 263 3.99 -7.81 -32.87
N HIS A 264 2.75 -8.22 -33.18
CA HIS A 264 1.59 -7.33 -33.18
C HIS A 264 1.36 -6.71 -31.80
N LYS A 265 1.32 -7.54 -30.75
CA LYS A 265 1.11 -7.07 -29.37
C LYS A 265 2.26 -6.19 -28.89
N ARG A 266 3.50 -6.49 -29.29
CA ARG A 266 4.66 -5.64 -29.00
C ARG A 266 4.52 -4.26 -29.63
N ILE A 267 4.10 -4.19 -30.90
CA ILE A 267 3.88 -2.91 -31.60
C ILE A 267 2.79 -2.10 -30.92
N GLN A 268 1.68 -2.73 -30.51
CA GLN A 268 0.60 -2.05 -29.78
C GLN A 268 1.13 -1.40 -28.49
N TRP A 269 1.94 -2.11 -27.71
CA TRP A 269 2.53 -1.54 -26.49
C TRP A 269 3.56 -0.44 -26.76
N LEU A 270 4.35 -0.54 -27.83
CA LEU A 270 5.26 0.53 -28.24
C LEU A 270 4.50 1.82 -28.58
N ILE A 271 3.38 1.69 -29.32
CA ILE A 271 2.51 2.83 -29.63
C ILE A 271 1.93 3.45 -28.36
N ALA A 272 1.42 2.63 -27.43
CA ALA A 272 0.86 3.10 -26.17
C ALA A 272 1.93 3.77 -25.27
N HIS A 273 3.17 3.29 -25.32
CA HIS A 273 4.32 3.89 -24.65
C HIS A 273 4.77 5.22 -25.29
N GLY A 274 4.37 5.49 -26.53
CA GLY A 274 4.81 6.65 -27.30
C GLY A 274 6.19 6.49 -27.95
N ALA A 275 6.60 5.25 -28.23
CA ALA A 275 7.86 4.87 -28.91
C ALA A 275 7.64 4.49 -30.38
#